data_AF-A0A842WHC4-F1
#
_entry.id   AF-A0A842WHC4-F1
#
_cell.length_a   1.000
_cell.length_b   1.000
_cell.length_c   1.000
_cell.angle_alpha   90.00
_cell.angle_beta   90.00
_cell.angle_gamma   90.00
#
_symmetry.space_group_name_H-M   'P 1'
#
loop_
_entity.id
_entity.type
_entity.pdbx_description
1 polymer ?
#
loop_
_entity_poly.entity_id
_entity_poly.type
_entity_poly.pdbx_seq_one_letter_code
_entity_poly.pdbx_strand_id
1 'polypeptide(L)'
;MNWPEHMFIGALFGLVLALFLQLPLIEGGLVAAMAAVSALAPDIDHDSSKIRKISNITVPIAAFGFSFASNCTESVMCTLEDLRYVIILGLAITGLYMIIITFFKPRHRGITHTVFAALIFAVFIYVFSDLNFALAGFAGYSSHLLADKHIRLL
;
A
#
# COMPACT_ATOMS: atom_id res chain seq x y z
N MET A 1 -10.52 10.69 -10.53
CA MET A 1 -9.07 10.46 -10.39
C MET A 1 -8.62 9.57 -11.52
N ASN A 2 -7.68 10.04 -12.33
CA ASN A 2 -7.15 9.31 -13.47
C ASN A 2 -6.03 8.38 -12.99
N TRP A 3 -6.42 7.31 -12.30
CA TRP A 3 -5.47 6.34 -11.74
C TRP A 3 -4.40 5.84 -12.73
N PRO A 4 -4.65 5.69 -14.06
CA PRO A 4 -3.59 5.28 -14.98
C PRO A 4 -2.51 6.36 -15.13
N GLU A 5 -2.89 7.64 -15.11
CA GLU A 5 -1.96 8.77 -15.22
C GLU A 5 -1.07 8.83 -13.97
N HIS A 6 -1.65 8.75 -12.77
CA HIS A 6 -0.87 8.75 -11.52
C HIS A 6 0.06 7.54 -11.42
N MET A 7 -0.41 6.34 -11.80
CA MET A 7 0.42 5.14 -11.83
C MET A 7 1.56 5.27 -12.84
N PHE A 8 1.31 5.83 -14.02
CA PHE A 8 2.33 6.08 -15.04
C PHE A 8 3.38 7.10 -14.57
N ILE A 9 2.94 8.23 -14.02
CA ILE A 9 3.84 9.25 -13.46
C ILE A 9 4.68 8.65 -12.31
N GLY A 10 4.06 7.88 -11.42
CA GLY A 10 4.76 7.16 -10.35
C GLY A 10 5.83 6.22 -10.87
N ALA A 11 5.52 5.44 -11.93
CA ALA A 11 6.49 4.56 -12.57
C ALA A 11 7.70 5.33 -13.14
N LEU A 12 7.45 6.48 -13.79
CA LEU A 12 8.52 7.34 -14.30
C LEU A 12 9.42 7.87 -13.18
N PHE A 13 8.84 8.32 -12.07
CA PHE A 13 9.62 8.75 -10.90
C PHE A 13 10.47 7.62 -10.32
N GLY A 14 9.90 6.41 -10.23
CA GLY A 14 10.64 5.24 -9.78
C GLY A 14 11.77 4.84 -10.73
N LEU A 15 11.57 4.93 -12.05
CA LEU A 15 12.65 4.70 -13.03
C LEU A 15 13.78 5.72 -12.90
N VAL A 16 13.45 7.01 -12.75
CA VAL A 16 14.45 8.07 -12.53
C VAL A 16 15.22 7.81 -11.23
N LEU A 17 14.53 7.43 -10.16
CA LEU A 17 15.16 7.06 -8.90
C LEU A 17 16.09 5.86 -9.05
N ALA A 18 15.65 4.80 -9.73
CA ALA A 18 16.46 3.61 -9.97
C ALA A 18 17.73 3.92 -10.78
N LEU A 19 17.64 4.80 -11.78
CA LEU A 19 18.79 5.27 -12.55
C LEU A 19 19.76 6.09 -11.68
N PHE A 20 19.22 6.97 -10.82
CA PHE A 20 20.03 7.78 -9.91
C PHE A 20 20.78 6.92 -8.87
N LEU A 21 20.11 5.88 -8.35
CA LEU A 21 20.69 4.91 -7.41
C LEU A 21 21.56 3.85 -8.10
N GLN A 22 21.66 3.86 -9.44
CA GLN A 22 22.43 2.91 -10.24
C GLN A 22 22.04 1.45 -9.97
N LEU A 23 20.74 1.19 -9.80
CA LEU A 23 20.25 -0.15 -9.47
C LEU A 23 20.35 -1.10 -10.68
N PRO A 24 20.60 -2.40 -10.45
CA PRO A 24 20.49 -3.41 -11.48
C PRO A 24 19.11 -3.39 -12.16
N LEU A 25 19.04 -3.78 -13.44
CA LEU A 25 17.82 -3.67 -14.25
C LEU A 25 16.57 -4.26 -13.58
N ILE A 26 16.71 -5.44 -12.96
CA ILE A 26 15.59 -6.13 -12.30
C ILE A 26 15.12 -5.34 -11.07
N GLU A 27 16.05 -4.95 -10.20
CA GLU A 27 15.75 -4.17 -8.99
C GLU A 27 15.17 -2.81 -9.35
N GLY A 28 15.73 -2.13 -10.34
CA GLY A 28 15.20 -0.87 -10.86
C GLY A 28 13.78 -1.01 -11.41
N GLY A 29 13.47 -2.12 -12.08
CA GLY A 29 12.10 -2.45 -12.50
C GLY A 29 11.14 -2.63 -11.32
N LEU A 30 11.58 -3.29 -10.25
CA LEU A 30 10.77 -3.47 -9.02
C LEU A 30 10.56 -2.15 -8.28
N VAL A 31 11.58 -1.29 -8.19
CA VAL A 31 11.48 0.06 -7.65
C VAL A 31 10.49 0.91 -8.44
N ALA A 32 10.54 0.85 -9.78
CA ALA A 32 9.57 1.54 -10.64
C ALA A 32 8.14 1.03 -10.41
N ALA A 33 7.94 -0.28 -10.31
CA ALA A 33 6.64 -0.86 -10.02
C ALA A 33 6.12 -0.44 -8.63
N MET A 34 6.99 -0.41 -7.62
CA MET A 34 6.64 0.05 -6.28
C MET A 34 6.19 1.51 -6.28
N ALA A 35 6.93 2.39 -6.97
CA ALA A 35 6.55 3.80 -7.10
C ALA A 35 5.21 3.97 -7.84
N ALA A 36 4.96 3.18 -8.88
CA ALA A 36 3.71 3.18 -9.63
C ALA A 36 2.49 2.83 -8.75
N VAL A 37 2.61 1.76 -7.94
CA VAL A 37 1.55 1.35 -7.01
C VAL A 37 1.39 2.39 -5.88
N SER A 38 2.51 2.90 -5.37
CA SER A 38 2.53 3.89 -4.28
C SER A 38 1.89 5.23 -4.66
N ALA A 39 1.97 5.61 -5.94
CA ALA A 39 1.27 6.78 -6.45
C ALA A 39 -0.26 6.68 -6.31
N LEU A 40 -0.82 5.47 -6.16
CA LEU A 40 -2.25 5.30 -5.95
C LEU A 40 -2.66 5.37 -4.48
N ALA A 41 -1.71 5.26 -3.54
CA ALA A 41 -1.99 5.20 -2.11
C ALA A 41 -2.77 6.41 -1.54
N PRO A 42 -2.54 7.67 -1.97
CA PRO A 42 -3.26 8.83 -1.44
C PRO A 42 -4.79 8.72 -1.58
N ASP A 43 -5.26 8.10 -2.66
CA ASP A 43 -6.68 7.98 -3.00
C ASP A 43 -7.40 6.78 -2.37
N ILE A 44 -6.77 6.08 -1.43
CA ILE A 44 -7.44 5.03 -0.64
C ILE A 44 -8.62 5.59 0.17
N ASP A 45 -8.63 6.91 0.38
CA ASP A 45 -9.69 7.69 1.03
C ASP A 45 -10.94 7.93 0.14
N HIS A 46 -10.89 7.59 -1.15
CA HIS A 46 -11.98 7.84 -2.10
C HIS A 46 -12.69 6.54 -2.49
N ASP A 47 -13.99 6.43 -2.21
CA ASP A 47 -14.75 5.17 -2.37
C ASP A 47 -14.76 4.61 -3.79
N SER A 48 -14.73 5.50 -4.79
CA SER A 48 -14.73 5.09 -6.20
C SER A 48 -13.33 4.80 -6.76
N SER A 49 -12.25 5.05 -6.00
CA SER A 49 -10.88 4.86 -6.49
C SER A 49 -10.56 3.39 -6.72
N LYS A 50 -9.66 3.13 -7.68
CA LYS A 50 -9.23 1.76 -7.98
C LYS A 50 -8.49 1.13 -6.82
N ILE A 51 -7.61 1.88 -6.15
CA ILE A 51 -6.87 1.38 -4.98
C ILE A 51 -7.83 0.98 -3.85
N ARG A 52 -8.93 1.71 -3.65
CA ARG A 52 -9.91 1.38 -2.63
C ARG A 52 -10.67 0.09 -2.97
N LYS A 53 -11.07 -0.08 -4.23
CA LYS A 53 -11.75 -1.29 -4.69
C LYS A 53 -10.84 -2.52 -4.61
N ILE A 54 -9.56 -2.36 -4.96
CA ILE A 54 -8.56 -3.43 -4.87
C ILE A 54 -8.30 -3.79 -3.41
N SER A 55 -8.03 -2.82 -2.53
CA SER A 55 -7.79 -3.06 -1.11
C SER A 55 -8.97 -3.73 -0.39
N ASN A 56 -10.20 -3.39 -0.75
CA ASN A 56 -11.39 -4.06 -0.23
C ASN A 56 -11.46 -5.57 -0.55
N ILE A 57 -10.70 -6.03 -1.55
CA ILE A 57 -10.61 -7.46 -1.92
C ILE A 57 -9.31 -8.07 -1.39
N THR A 58 -8.19 -7.38 -1.58
CA THR A 58 -6.86 -7.93 -1.24
C THR A 58 -6.61 -7.96 0.25
N VAL A 59 -7.10 -6.99 1.03
CA VAL A 59 -6.90 -6.97 2.49
C VAL A 59 -7.58 -8.16 3.18
N PRO A 60 -8.85 -8.51 2.89
CA PRO A 60 -9.44 -9.74 3.42
C PRO A 60 -8.65 -11.00 3.04
N ILE A 61 -8.23 -11.13 1.78
CA ILE A 61 -7.44 -12.29 1.32
C ILE A 61 -6.12 -12.37 2.09
N ALA A 62 -5.40 -11.24 2.22
CA ALA A 62 -4.16 -11.16 2.97
C ALA A 62 -4.36 -11.44 4.46
N ALA A 63 -5.48 -10.99 5.05
CA ALA A 63 -5.83 -11.26 6.44
C ALA A 63 -6.01 -12.75 6.70
N PHE A 64 -6.74 -13.46 5.84
CA PHE A 64 -6.89 -14.91 5.94
C PHE A 64 -5.59 -15.65 5.64
N GLY A 65 -4.81 -15.21 4.64
CA GLY A 65 -3.50 -15.79 4.34
C GLY A 65 -2.51 -15.64 5.51
N PHE A 66 -2.45 -14.46 6.12
CA PHE A 66 -1.66 -14.20 7.31
C PHE A 66 -2.13 -15.04 8.51
N SER A 67 -3.44 -15.11 8.73
CA SER A 67 -4.01 -15.90 9.83
C SER A 67 -3.68 -17.39 9.66
N PHE A 68 -3.77 -17.90 8.43
CA PHE A 68 -3.36 -19.27 8.08
C PHE A 68 -1.88 -19.50 8.32
N ALA A 69 -1.01 -18.65 7.76
CA ALA A 69 0.44 -18.80 7.88
C ALA A 69 0.96 -18.70 9.33
N SER A 70 0.27 -17.94 10.18
CA SER A 70 0.64 -17.76 11.59
C SER A 70 0.16 -18.88 12.51
N ASN A 71 -0.92 -19.58 12.17
CA ASN A 71 -1.52 -20.61 13.03
C ASN A 71 -1.34 -22.04 12.50
N CYS A 72 -0.98 -22.21 11.23
CA CYS A 72 -0.74 -23.52 10.61
C CYS A 72 0.74 -23.65 10.18
N THR A 73 1.65 -23.62 11.15
CA THR A 73 3.10 -23.53 10.93
C THR A 73 3.79 -24.87 10.66
N GLU A 74 3.27 -25.98 11.20
CA GLU A 74 3.97 -27.27 11.16
C GLU A 74 3.50 -28.21 10.03
N SER A 75 2.29 -28.03 9.51
CA SER A 75 1.81 -28.78 8.35
C SER A 75 0.68 -28.06 7.61
N VAL A 76 0.46 -28.40 6.34
CA VAL A 76 -0.69 -27.92 5.55
C VAL A 76 -2.01 -28.45 6.12
N MET A 77 -1.97 -29.50 6.94
CA MET A 77 -3.13 -30.06 7.61
C MET A 77 -3.33 -29.35 8.96
N CYS A 78 -3.97 -28.17 8.92
CA CYS A 78 -4.44 -27.49 10.12
C CYS A 78 -5.39 -28.40 10.92
N THR A 79 -5.29 -28.39 12.24
CA THR A 79 -6.32 -29.01 13.08
C THR A 79 -7.62 -28.21 13.01
N LEU A 80 -8.71 -28.80 13.49
CA LEU A 80 -10.02 -28.11 13.56
C LEU A 80 -9.96 -26.89 14.51
N GLU A 81 -9.11 -26.97 15.54
CA GLU A 81 -8.86 -25.87 16.46
C GLU A 81 -8.07 -24.74 15.79
N ASP A 82 -7.01 -25.05 15.03
CA ASP A 82 -6.25 -24.05 14.28
C ASP A 82 -7.15 -23.33 13.26
N LEU A 83 -7.99 -24.08 12.54
CA LEU A 83 -8.92 -23.49 11.57
C LEU A 83 -9.90 -22.51 12.24
N ARG A 84 -10.36 -22.81 13.47
CA ARG A 84 -11.18 -21.88 14.25
C ARG A 84 -10.42 -20.58 14.54
N TYR A 85 -9.15 -20.66 14.95
CA TYR A 85 -8.32 -19.46 15.17
C TYR A 85 -8.08 -18.68 13.88
N VAL A 86 -7.80 -19.36 12.76
CA VAL A 86 -7.64 -18.73 11.44
C VAL A 86 -8.88 -17.93 11.06
N ILE A 87 -10.07 -18.51 11.23
CA ILE A 87 -11.34 -17.84 10.90
C ILE A 87 -11.56 -16.63 11.81
N ILE A 88 -11.38 -16.78 13.12
CA ILE A 88 -11.60 -15.69 14.08
C ILE A 88 -10.63 -14.53 13.81
N LEU A 89 -9.34 -14.81 13.63
CA LEU A 89 -8.33 -13.79 13.39
C LEU A 89 -8.51 -13.12 12.02
N GLY A 90 -8.80 -13.90 10.97
CA GLY A 90 -9.05 -13.37 9.62
C GLY A 90 -10.27 -12.45 9.59
N LEU A 91 -11.36 -12.83 10.26
CA LEU A 91 -12.53 -11.98 10.43
C LEU A 91 -12.25 -10.76 11.30
N ALA A 92 -11.45 -10.87 12.36
CA ALA A 92 -11.10 -9.75 13.22
C ALA A 92 -10.28 -8.69 12.47
N ILE A 93 -9.25 -9.09 11.72
CA ILE A 93 -8.42 -8.19 10.90
C ILE A 93 -9.27 -7.55 9.80
N THR A 94 -10.08 -8.35 9.10
CA THR A 94 -10.97 -7.86 8.04
C THR A 94 -12.01 -6.88 8.60
N GLY A 95 -12.63 -7.21 9.73
CA GLY A 95 -13.61 -6.37 10.41
C GLY A 95 -13.00 -5.05 10.86
N LEU A 96 -11.80 -5.07 11.45
CA LEU A 96 -11.07 -3.87 11.84
C LEU A 96 -10.78 -2.98 10.63
N TYR A 97 -10.27 -3.56 9.54
CA TYR A 97 -10.06 -2.84 8.28
C TYR A 97 -11.37 -2.18 7.80
N MET A 98 -12.46 -2.94 7.73
CA MET A 98 -13.77 -2.43 7.28
C MET A 98 -14.29 -1.31 8.18
N ILE A 99 -14.08 -1.39 9.50
CA ILE A 99 -14.46 -0.33 10.45
C ILE A 99 -13.64 0.94 10.17
N ILE A 100 -12.31 0.81 10.07
CA ILE A 100 -11.41 1.94 9.82
C ILE A 100 -11.80 2.67 8.54
N ILE A 101 -11.96 1.91 7.45
CA ILE A 101 -12.19 2.52 6.14
C ILE A 101 -13.62 3.03 5.93
N THR A 102 -14.58 2.61 6.76
CA THR A 102 -15.99 3.03 6.67
C THR A 102 -16.28 4.20 7.59
N PHE A 103 -15.80 4.14 8.83
CA PHE A 103 -16.13 5.12 9.87
C PHE A 103 -15.00 6.12 10.15
N PHE A 104 -13.75 5.71 10.00
CA PHE A 104 -12.57 6.55 10.28
C PHE A 104 -11.87 7.02 9.00
N LYS A 105 -12.56 6.91 7.85
CA LYS A 105 -12.03 7.35 6.56
C LYS A 105 -11.75 8.85 6.59
N PRO A 106 -10.53 9.29 6.29
CA PRO A 106 -10.23 10.70 6.14
C PRO A 106 -11.11 11.33 5.04
N ARG A 107 -11.36 12.64 5.16
CA ARG A 107 -11.95 13.41 4.05
C ARG A 107 -11.02 13.29 2.85
N HIS A 108 -11.60 13.08 1.65
CA HIS A 108 -10.82 13.05 0.41
C HIS A 108 -10.00 14.34 0.25
N ARG A 109 -8.71 14.21 -0.09
CA ARG A 109 -7.72 15.31 -0.10
C ARG A 109 -7.44 15.93 1.27
N GLY A 110 -7.62 15.13 2.32
CA GLY A 110 -7.29 15.46 3.70
C GLY A 110 -5.86 15.04 4.04
N ILE A 111 -5.70 14.34 5.16
CA ILE A 111 -4.39 13.94 5.71
C ILE A 111 -3.59 13.07 4.73
N THR A 112 -4.26 12.24 3.93
CA THR A 112 -3.66 11.40 2.87
C THR A 112 -3.02 12.20 1.73
N HIS A 113 -3.33 13.49 1.58
CA HIS A 113 -2.74 14.33 0.53
C HIS A 113 -1.69 15.28 1.12
N THR A 114 -0.87 14.75 2.03
CA THR A 114 0.19 15.51 2.72
C THR A 114 1.55 14.84 2.51
N VAL A 115 2.61 15.64 2.48
CA VAL A 115 3.99 15.13 2.45
C VAL A 115 4.30 14.33 3.71
N PHE A 116 3.71 14.71 4.85
CA PHE A 116 3.82 13.95 6.09
C PHE A 116 3.26 12.52 5.97
N ALA A 117 2.08 12.35 5.34
CA ALA A 117 1.55 11.02 5.06
C ALA A 117 2.43 10.22 4.10
N ALA A 118 3.03 10.88 3.09
CA ALA A 118 4.01 10.24 2.21
C ALA A 118 5.24 9.73 2.99
N LEU A 119 5.72 10.51 3.96
CA LEU A 119 6.85 10.12 4.81
C LEU A 119 6.49 8.94 5.72
N ILE A 120 5.33 8.97 6.39
CA ILE A 120 4.85 7.84 7.21
C ILE A 120 4.75 6.58 6.35
N PHE A 121 4.20 6.71 5.14
CA PHE A 121 4.07 5.59 4.21
C PHE A 121 5.43 5.01 3.81
N ALA A 122 6.43 5.87 3.56
CA ALA A 122 7.80 5.44 3.26
C ALA A 122 8.45 4.73 4.46
N VAL A 123 8.26 5.23 5.68
CA VAL A 123 8.73 4.57 6.91
C VAL A 123 8.08 3.20 7.07
N PHE A 124 6.77 3.10 6.81
CA PHE A 124 6.08 1.83 6.82
C PHE A 124 6.70 0.84 5.84
N ILE A 125 6.95 1.24 4.58
CA ILE A 125 7.63 0.38 3.60
C ILE A 125 9.01 -0.03 4.09
N TYR A 126 9.81 0.90 4.61
CA TYR A 126 11.16 0.63 5.12
C TYR A 126 11.18 -0.48 6.19
N VAL A 127 10.19 -0.50 7.09
CA VAL A 127 10.09 -1.52 8.15
C VAL A 127 9.89 -2.93 7.60
N PHE A 128 9.25 -3.08 6.43
CA PHE A 128 8.93 -4.38 5.82
C PHE A 128 9.79 -4.74 4.61
N SER A 129 10.66 -3.84 4.14
CA SER A 129 11.57 -4.09 3.02
C SER A 129 12.95 -3.46 3.25
N ASP A 130 13.32 -2.46 2.46
CA ASP A 130 14.60 -1.78 2.48
C ASP A 130 14.48 -0.29 2.07
N LEU A 131 15.62 0.41 2.08
CA LEU A 131 15.68 1.84 1.78
C LEU A 131 15.30 2.15 0.32
N ASN A 132 15.65 1.30 -0.64
CA ASN A 132 15.38 1.55 -2.06
C ASN A 132 13.87 1.54 -2.31
N PHE A 133 13.16 0.54 -1.77
CA PHE A 133 11.70 0.49 -1.85
C PHE A 133 11.00 1.59 -1.05
N ALA A 134 11.56 2.00 0.10
CA ALA A 134 11.01 3.11 0.88
C ALA A 134 11.10 4.44 0.12
N LEU A 135 12.25 4.71 -0.51
CA LEU A 135 12.43 5.87 -1.39
C LEU A 135 11.51 5.81 -2.60
N ALA A 136 11.32 4.62 -3.19
CA ALA A 136 10.37 4.41 -4.28
C ALA A 136 8.93 4.74 -3.87
N GLY A 137 8.53 4.27 -2.67
CA GLY A 137 7.23 4.55 -2.10
C GLY A 137 7.01 6.03 -1.87
N PHE A 138 7.99 6.72 -1.29
CA PHE A 138 7.96 8.16 -1.11
C PHE A 138 7.86 8.93 -2.42
N ALA A 139 8.69 8.57 -3.41
CA ALA A 139 8.73 9.21 -4.72
C ALA A 139 7.40 9.02 -5.46
N GLY A 140 6.87 7.79 -5.49
CA GLY A 140 5.57 7.48 -6.07
C GLY A 140 4.43 8.26 -5.43
N TYR A 141 4.33 8.22 -4.10
CA TYR A 141 3.31 8.95 -3.35
C TYR A 141 3.41 10.46 -3.59
N SER A 142 4.62 11.03 -3.54
CA SER A 142 4.84 12.46 -3.75
C SER A 142 4.52 12.88 -5.18
N SER A 143 4.78 12.02 -6.17
CA SER A 143 4.44 12.28 -7.57
C SER A 143 2.93 12.43 -7.78
N HIS A 144 2.11 11.72 -7.02
CA HIS A 144 0.66 11.90 -7.00
C HIS A 144 0.27 13.30 -6.50
N LEU A 145 0.83 13.73 -5.36
CA LEU A 145 0.55 15.04 -4.79
C LEU A 145 0.94 16.18 -5.73
N LEU A 146 2.09 16.03 -6.41
CA LEU A 146 2.57 16.95 -7.43
C LEU A 146 1.61 17.02 -8.63
N ALA A 147 1.18 15.86 -9.13
CA ALA A 147 0.25 15.77 -10.26
C ALA A 147 -1.11 16.42 -9.95
N ASP A 148 -1.61 16.24 -8.72
CA ASP A 148 -2.86 16.84 -8.26
C ASP A 148 -2.75 18.34 -7.94
N LYS A 149 -1.53 18.91 -7.92
CA LYS A 149 -1.25 20.31 -7.52
C LYS A 149 -1.81 20.67 -6.14
N HIS A 150 -2.02 19.68 -5.28
CA HIS A 150 -2.62 19.82 -3.96
C HIS A 150 -1.66 19.31 -2.88
N ILE A 151 -0.42 19.81 -2.89
CA ILE A 151 0.57 19.46 -1.87
C ILE A 151 0.28 20.23 -0.58
N ARG A 152 0.03 19.50 0.51
CA ARG A 152 0.04 20.02 1.87
C ARG A 152 1.26 19.49 2.61
N LEU A 153 1.87 20.32 3.46
CA LEU A 153 3.00 19.88 4.28
C LEU A 153 2.54 19.03 5.47
N LEU A 154 1.41 19.39 6.07
CA LEU A 154 0.76 18.73 7.21
C LEU A 154 -0.75 18.59 6.98
#